data_AF-A0A644XX76-F1
#
_entry.id   AF-A0A644XX76-F1
#
_cell.length_a   1.000
_cell.length_b   1.000
_cell.length_c   1.000
_cell.angle_alpha   90.00
_cell.angle_beta   90.00
_cell.angle_gamma   90.00
#
_symmetry.space_group_name_H-M   'P 1'
#
loop_
_entity.id
_entity.type
_entity.pdbx_description
1 polymer ?
#
loop_
_entity_poly.entity_id
_entity_poly.type
_entity_poly.pdbx_seq_one_letter_code
_entity_poly.pdbx_strand_id
1 'polypeptide(L)'
;MSNAMQFKAKIKNLALKNHIPAQAVLQNFMLESLLERISLSKYKDMVILKGGMLIASMVGINSRTTMDMDVTLRGYPLTEKTIYAALSEICAIPLGDEVTLELDHIAPFREDDEYGGFRVAIIARYESIYTPLKIDITTGDIITPDAIRYAFRSNFENKNIEVWAYNVETILAEKN
;
A
#
# COMPACT_ATOMS: atom_id res chain seq x y z
N MET A 1 -16.49 24.61 7.91
CA MET A 1 -16.28 23.61 6.85
C MET A 1 -15.92 22.30 7.51
N SER A 2 -16.57 21.18 7.18
CA SER A 2 -16.20 19.86 7.73
C SER A 2 -14.81 19.42 7.27
N ASN A 3 -14.16 18.52 8.00
CA ASN A 3 -12.84 18.04 7.62
C ASN A 3 -12.91 17.25 6.29
N ALA A 4 -14.02 16.55 6.00
CA ALA A 4 -14.23 15.91 4.69
C ALA A 4 -14.25 16.90 3.52
N MET A 5 -14.84 18.08 3.68
CA MET A 5 -14.84 19.08 2.60
C MET A 5 -13.43 19.63 2.35
N GLN A 6 -12.68 19.91 3.41
CA GLN A 6 -11.29 20.36 3.30
C GLN A 6 -10.39 19.28 2.69
N PHE A 7 -10.57 18.03 3.11
CA PHE A 7 -9.85 16.88 2.56
C PHE A 7 -10.17 16.68 1.08
N LYS A 8 -11.46 16.69 0.67
CA LYS A 8 -11.85 16.63 -0.75
C LYS A 8 -11.24 17.78 -1.57
N ALA A 9 -11.17 18.99 -1.02
CA ALA A 9 -10.54 20.12 -1.68
C ALA A 9 -9.01 19.88 -1.84
N LYS A 10 -8.33 19.38 -0.80
CA LYS A 10 -6.90 19.00 -0.87
C LYS A 10 -6.66 17.95 -1.96
N ILE A 11 -7.47 16.89 -1.99
CA ILE A 11 -7.40 15.83 -3.01
C ILE A 11 -7.61 16.41 -4.41
N LYS A 12 -8.62 17.26 -4.62
CA LYS A 12 -8.87 17.91 -5.92
C LYS A 12 -7.70 18.79 -6.36
N ASN A 13 -7.09 19.55 -5.45
CA ASN A 13 -5.95 20.40 -5.77
C ASN A 13 -4.71 19.58 -6.15
N LEU A 14 -4.45 18.48 -5.44
CA LEU A 14 -3.37 17.56 -5.77
C LEU A 14 -3.61 16.85 -7.10
N ALA A 15 -4.85 16.48 -7.41
CA ALA A 15 -5.24 15.90 -8.69
C ALA A 15 -4.94 16.85 -9.86
N LEU A 16 -5.30 18.12 -9.72
CA LEU A 16 -5.00 19.16 -10.71
C LEU A 16 -3.49 19.37 -10.87
N LYS A 17 -2.74 19.45 -9.77
CA LYS A 17 -1.28 19.65 -9.77
C LYS A 17 -0.53 18.50 -10.45
N ASN A 18 -0.98 17.26 -10.23
CA ASN A 18 -0.31 16.05 -10.74
C ASN A 18 -0.91 15.54 -12.05
N HIS A 19 -1.93 16.20 -12.60
CA HIS A 19 -2.62 15.78 -13.83
C HIS A 19 -3.16 14.35 -13.80
N ILE A 20 -3.70 13.91 -12.65
CA ILE A 20 -4.29 12.57 -12.47
C ILE A 20 -5.70 12.67 -11.88
N PRO A 21 -6.55 11.63 -12.02
CA PRO A 21 -7.89 11.63 -11.47
C PRO A 21 -7.91 11.80 -9.94
N ALA A 22 -8.85 12.60 -9.41
CA ALA A 22 -9.00 12.81 -7.97
C ALA A 22 -9.22 11.51 -7.18
N GLN A 23 -9.88 10.52 -7.79
CA GLN A 23 -10.07 9.20 -7.19
C GLN A 23 -8.74 8.45 -7.01
N ALA A 24 -7.80 8.58 -7.95
CA ALA A 24 -6.48 7.96 -7.83
C ALA A 24 -5.64 8.62 -6.73
N VAL A 25 -5.73 9.95 -6.62
CA VAL A 25 -5.12 10.70 -5.51
C VAL A 25 -5.69 10.29 -4.17
N LEU A 26 -7.02 10.17 -4.07
CA LEU A 26 -7.71 9.70 -2.86
C LEU A 26 -7.27 8.29 -2.46
N GLN A 27 -7.24 7.36 -3.40
CA GLN A 27 -6.81 5.99 -3.12
C GLN A 27 -5.35 5.91 -2.69
N ASN A 28 -4.45 6.60 -3.38
CA ASN A 28 -3.03 6.62 -2.98
C ASN A 28 -2.83 7.20 -1.57
N PHE A 29 -3.60 8.22 -1.19
CA PHE A 29 -3.57 8.74 0.19
C PHE A 29 -3.95 7.64 1.21
N MET A 30 -5.03 6.91 0.94
CA MET A 30 -5.49 5.84 1.82
C MET A 30 -4.52 4.64 1.84
N LEU A 31 -3.84 4.35 0.72
CA LEU A 31 -2.78 3.33 0.66
C LEU A 31 -1.53 3.77 1.43
N GLU A 32 -1.12 5.03 1.37
CA GLU A 32 -0.01 5.55 2.17
C GLU A 32 -0.32 5.44 3.68
N SER A 33 -1.57 5.69 4.08
CA SER A 33 -2.08 5.51 5.44
C SER A 33 -1.97 4.05 5.93
N LEU A 34 -2.24 3.07 5.06
CA LEU A 34 -2.00 1.65 5.34
C LEU A 34 -0.49 1.33 5.40
N LEU A 35 0.30 1.85 4.44
CA LEU A 35 1.74 1.62 4.37
C LEU A 35 2.47 2.11 5.62
N GLU A 36 2.04 3.25 6.16
CA GLU A 36 2.59 3.79 7.40
C GLU A 36 2.26 2.92 8.61
N ARG A 37 1.01 2.42 8.71
CA ARG A 37 0.65 1.43 9.74
C ARG A 37 1.48 0.15 9.61
N ILE A 38 1.74 -0.34 8.40
CA ILE A 38 2.67 -1.46 8.17
C ILE A 38 4.05 -1.13 8.73
N SER A 39 4.60 0.05 8.41
CA SER A 39 5.94 0.48 8.84
C SER A 39 6.10 0.60 10.37
N LEU A 40 5.02 0.92 11.08
CA LEU A 40 4.97 1.05 12.54
C LEU A 40 4.60 -0.26 13.25
N SER A 41 4.15 -1.27 12.51
CA SER A 41 3.71 -2.55 13.06
C SER A 41 4.87 -3.47 13.44
N LYS A 42 4.56 -4.51 14.23
CA LYS A 42 5.49 -5.62 14.49
C LYS A 42 5.80 -6.46 13.23
N TYR A 43 5.04 -6.29 12.15
CA TYR A 43 5.20 -7.01 10.88
C TYR A 43 6.11 -6.29 9.89
N LYS A 44 6.58 -5.08 10.22
CA LYS A 44 7.32 -4.20 9.31
C LYS A 44 8.50 -4.88 8.59
N ASP A 45 9.18 -5.83 9.25
CA ASP A 45 10.37 -6.51 8.71
C ASP A 45 10.03 -7.73 7.83
N MET A 46 8.76 -8.12 7.82
CA MET A 46 8.20 -9.26 7.09
C MET A 46 7.51 -8.84 5.80
N VAL A 47 7.12 -7.57 5.66
CA VAL A 47 6.39 -7.05 4.50
C VAL A 47 7.32 -6.26 3.60
N ILE A 48 7.43 -6.67 2.34
CA ILE A 48 8.26 -6.03 1.31
C ILE A 48 7.35 -5.42 0.26
N LEU A 49 7.37 -4.09 0.12
CA LEU A 49 6.62 -3.37 -0.90
C LEU A 49 7.19 -3.65 -2.29
N LYS A 50 6.32 -3.89 -3.27
CA LYS A 50 6.69 -4.07 -4.67
C LYS A 50 5.70 -3.38 -5.61
N GLY A 51 5.82 -3.66 -6.91
CA GLY A 51 4.80 -3.34 -7.89
C GLY A 51 4.57 -1.84 -8.12
N GLY A 52 3.32 -1.50 -8.43
CA GLY A 52 2.96 -0.19 -8.99
C GLY A 52 3.22 0.98 -8.04
N MET A 53 2.83 0.83 -6.77
CA MET A 53 2.95 1.88 -5.75
C MET A 53 4.41 2.24 -5.48
N LEU A 54 5.30 1.23 -5.39
CA LEU A 54 6.73 1.45 -5.24
C LEU A 54 7.30 2.25 -6.42
N ILE A 55 6.97 1.84 -7.65
CA ILE A 55 7.45 2.50 -8.86
C ILE A 55 6.94 3.95 -8.92
N ALA A 56 5.66 4.17 -8.64
CA ALA A 56 5.06 5.51 -8.60
C ALA A 56 5.78 6.44 -7.59
N SER A 57 6.26 5.91 -6.47
CA SER A 57 7.04 6.70 -5.51
C SER A 57 8.44 7.09 -6.00
N MET A 58 9.03 6.31 -6.92
CA MET A 58 10.36 6.57 -7.48
C MET A 58 10.33 7.56 -8.64
N VAL A 59 9.32 7.45 -9.52
CA VAL A 59 9.24 8.23 -10.78
C VAL A 59 8.13 9.28 -10.81
N GLY A 60 7.31 9.34 -9.75
CA GLY A 60 6.20 10.28 -9.60
C GLY A 60 4.83 9.65 -9.84
N ILE A 61 3.82 10.07 -9.08
CA ILE A 61 2.46 9.51 -9.13
C ILE A 61 1.75 9.72 -10.49
N ASN A 62 2.21 10.68 -11.29
CA ASN A 62 1.67 10.96 -12.62
C ASN A 62 2.14 9.97 -13.71
N SER A 63 3.21 9.22 -13.48
CA SER A 63 3.72 8.24 -14.44
C SER A 63 2.97 6.90 -14.36
N ARG A 64 2.31 6.60 -13.24
CA ARG A 64 1.40 5.47 -13.06
C ARG A 64 0.28 5.80 -12.07
N THR A 65 -0.96 5.70 -12.53
CA THR A 65 -2.12 5.58 -11.64
C THR A 65 -2.28 4.11 -11.22
N THR A 66 -1.41 3.64 -10.33
CA THR A 66 -1.65 2.38 -9.63
C THR A 66 -2.68 2.60 -8.52
N MET A 67 -3.59 1.65 -8.37
CA MET A 67 -4.73 1.73 -7.43
C MET A 67 -4.64 0.63 -6.35
N ASP A 68 -3.60 -0.20 -6.43
CA ASP A 68 -3.42 -1.39 -5.63
C ASP A 68 -2.06 -1.31 -4.92
N MET A 69 -1.96 -1.98 -3.77
CA MET A 69 -0.69 -2.20 -3.08
C MET A 69 -0.25 -3.65 -3.31
N ASP A 70 0.94 -3.82 -3.87
CA ASP A 70 1.54 -5.14 -4.06
C ASP A 70 2.63 -5.34 -3.00
N VAL A 71 2.56 -6.42 -2.24
CA VAL A 71 3.58 -6.79 -1.26
C VAL A 71 3.93 -8.27 -1.35
N THR A 72 5.16 -8.61 -0.98
CA THR A 72 5.56 -10.00 -0.73
C THR A 72 5.99 -10.17 0.73
N LEU A 73 5.68 -11.33 1.29
CA LEU A 73 6.04 -11.69 2.66
C LEU A 73 7.36 -12.45 2.70
N ARG A 74 8.23 -12.07 3.63
CA ARG A 74 9.49 -12.75 3.95
C ARG A 74 9.49 -13.24 5.39
N GLY A 75 9.80 -14.52 5.59
CA GLY A 75 9.92 -15.11 6.92
C GLY A 75 8.61 -15.15 7.72
N TYR A 76 7.46 -15.04 7.05
CA TYR A 76 6.14 -15.09 7.67
C TYR A 76 5.21 -15.98 6.83
N PRO A 77 4.41 -16.87 7.44
CA PRO A 77 3.59 -17.80 6.67
C PRO A 77 2.50 -17.09 5.85
N LEU A 78 2.38 -17.43 4.57
CA LEU A 78 1.29 -16.97 3.70
C LEU A 78 0.08 -17.90 3.86
N THR A 79 -0.82 -17.56 4.79
CA THR A 79 -2.11 -18.24 4.97
C THR A 79 -3.20 -17.22 5.26
N GLU A 80 -4.45 -17.53 4.93
CA GLU A 80 -5.58 -16.63 5.22
C GLU A 80 -5.63 -16.22 6.70
N LYS A 81 -5.40 -17.17 7.61
CA LYS A 81 -5.39 -16.93 9.07
C LYS A 81 -4.29 -15.96 9.50
N THR A 82 -3.07 -16.14 8.99
CA THR A 82 -1.93 -15.29 9.36
C THR A 82 -2.02 -13.90 8.75
N ILE A 83 -2.58 -13.78 7.54
CA ILE A 83 -2.89 -12.50 6.87
C ILE A 83 -4.00 -11.77 7.62
N TYR A 84 -5.10 -12.44 7.95
CA TYR A 84 -6.21 -11.85 8.69
C TYR A 84 -5.76 -11.28 10.03
N ALA A 85 -4.98 -12.06 10.80
CA ALA A 85 -4.43 -11.61 12.07
C ALA A 85 -3.51 -10.38 11.89
N ALA A 86 -2.59 -10.43 10.93
CA ALA A 86 -1.66 -9.34 10.69
C ALA A 86 -2.36 -8.04 10.26
N LEU A 87 -3.25 -8.12 9.27
CA LEU A 87 -3.94 -6.95 8.75
C LEU A 87 -4.95 -6.37 9.73
N SER A 88 -5.60 -7.21 10.54
CA SER A 88 -6.47 -6.73 11.62
C SER A 88 -5.68 -5.93 12.66
N GLU A 89 -4.50 -6.41 13.08
CA GLU A 89 -3.62 -5.68 13.98
C GLU A 89 -3.07 -4.39 13.32
N ILE A 90 -2.65 -4.44 12.06
CA ILE A 90 -2.15 -3.28 11.31
C ILE A 90 -3.23 -2.20 11.18
N CYS A 91 -4.46 -2.58 10.76
CA CYS A 91 -5.57 -1.65 10.60
C CYS A 91 -5.96 -0.96 11.91
N ALA A 92 -5.81 -1.65 13.04
CA ALA A 92 -6.12 -1.12 14.37
C ALA A 92 -5.07 -0.13 14.91
N ILE A 93 -3.91 0.03 14.25
CA ILE A 93 -2.88 0.98 14.70
C ILE A 93 -3.42 2.41 14.63
N PRO A 94 -3.44 3.16 15.76
CA PRO A 94 -3.87 4.55 15.77
C PRO A 94 -2.77 5.43 15.19
N LEU A 95 -2.99 5.96 13.98
CA LEU A 95 -2.00 6.81 13.30
C LEU A 95 -2.23 8.31 13.53
N GLY A 96 -3.44 8.71 13.95
CA GLY A 96 -3.80 10.13 14.11
C GLY A 96 -3.92 10.88 12.78
N ASP A 97 -4.19 10.15 11.69
CA ASP A 97 -4.39 10.64 10.32
C ASP A 97 -5.88 10.74 9.92
N GLU A 98 -6.77 10.58 10.91
CA GLU A 98 -8.23 10.60 10.75
C GLU A 98 -8.79 9.54 9.79
N VAL A 99 -7.93 8.60 9.36
CA VAL A 99 -8.31 7.44 8.55
C VAL A 99 -8.59 6.26 9.49
N THR A 100 -9.72 5.59 9.23
CA THR A 100 -10.01 4.28 9.80
C THR A 100 -9.92 3.24 8.70
N LEU A 101 -9.34 2.09 9.02
CA LEU A 101 -9.19 0.97 8.11
C LEU A 101 -9.95 -0.22 8.68
N GLU A 102 -10.73 -0.88 7.84
CA GLU A 102 -11.49 -2.07 8.19
C GLU A 102 -11.19 -3.17 7.18
N LEU A 103 -10.75 -4.32 7.67
CA LEU A 103 -10.56 -5.50 6.83
C LEU A 103 -11.92 -6.03 6.38
N ASP A 104 -12.16 -6.09 5.08
CA ASP A 104 -13.45 -6.52 4.51
C ASP A 104 -13.44 -8.01 4.18
N HIS A 105 -12.63 -8.42 3.20
CA HIS A 105 -12.51 -9.82 2.83
C HIS A 105 -11.11 -10.17 2.32
N ILE A 106 -10.78 -11.45 2.39
CA ILE A 106 -9.55 -12.05 1.88
C ILE A 106 -9.94 -13.15 0.91
N ALA A 107 -9.36 -13.15 -0.28
CA ALA A 107 -9.59 -14.17 -1.28
C ALA A 107 -8.25 -14.70 -1.81
N PRO A 108 -8.03 -16.03 -1.86
CA PRO A 108 -6.87 -16.57 -2.54
C PRO A 108 -6.98 -16.30 -4.04
N PHE A 109 -5.86 -16.01 -4.68
CA PHE A 109 -5.71 -16.07 -6.13
C PHE A 109 -4.53 -16.97 -6.47
N ARG A 110 -4.57 -17.55 -7.67
CA ARG A 110 -3.43 -18.26 -8.23
C ARG A 110 -2.76 -17.33 -9.23
N GLU A 111 -1.54 -16.93 -8.95
CA GLU A 111 -0.60 -16.55 -10.00
C GLU A 111 0.06 -17.82 -10.55
N ASP A 112 0.82 -17.73 -11.63
CA ASP A 112 1.60 -18.85 -12.18
C ASP A 112 2.77 -19.28 -11.26
N ASP A 113 2.74 -18.88 -9.98
CA ASP A 113 3.74 -19.12 -8.95
C ASP A 113 3.47 -20.41 -8.14
N GLU A 114 4.48 -20.90 -7.43
CA GLU A 114 4.42 -22.16 -6.69
C GLU A 114 3.54 -22.06 -5.42
N TYR A 115 3.38 -20.86 -4.86
CA TYR A 115 2.78 -20.64 -3.55
C TYR A 115 1.39 -19.96 -3.58
N GLY A 116 0.98 -19.41 -4.72
CA GLY A 116 -0.21 -18.58 -4.83
C GLY A 116 -0.09 -17.23 -4.11
N GLY A 117 -1.19 -16.47 -4.13
CA GLY A 117 -1.30 -15.20 -3.42
C GLY A 117 -2.65 -15.00 -2.76
N PHE A 118 -2.76 -13.95 -1.96
CA PHE A 118 -4.03 -13.49 -1.40
C PHE A 118 -4.29 -12.06 -1.80
N ARG A 119 -5.50 -11.83 -2.31
CA ARG A 119 -6.05 -10.50 -2.53
C ARG A 119 -6.88 -10.12 -1.33
N VAL A 120 -6.57 -8.98 -0.75
CA VAL A 120 -7.25 -8.45 0.42
C VAL A 120 -7.95 -7.16 0.07
N ALA A 121 -9.21 -7.07 0.47
CA ALA A 121 -9.97 -5.84 0.44
C ALA A 121 -9.97 -5.19 1.82
N ILE A 122 -9.63 -3.91 1.88
CA ILE A 122 -9.71 -3.07 3.08
C ILE A 122 -10.59 -1.86 2.74
N ILE A 123 -11.54 -1.53 3.60
CA ILE A 123 -12.31 -0.29 3.49
C ILE A 123 -11.61 0.80 4.31
N ALA A 124 -11.10 1.81 3.61
CA ALA A 124 -10.61 3.03 4.23
C ALA A 124 -11.73 4.06 4.33
N ARG A 125 -11.85 4.68 5.51
CA ARG A 125 -12.84 5.74 5.75
C ARG A 125 -12.19 6.99 6.32
N TYR A 126 -12.61 8.14 5.79
CA TYR A 126 -12.31 9.47 6.31
C TYR A 126 -13.63 10.24 6.42
N GLU A 127 -14.13 10.40 7.65
CA GLU A 127 -15.50 10.85 7.92
C GLU A 127 -16.55 10.10 7.07
N SER A 128 -17.19 10.79 6.10
CA SER A 128 -18.23 10.26 5.21
C SER A 128 -17.70 9.69 3.89
N ILE A 129 -16.37 9.68 3.70
CA ILE A 129 -15.73 9.20 2.47
C ILE A 129 -15.33 7.75 2.67
N TYR A 130 -15.81 6.90 1.77
CA TYR A 130 -15.54 5.46 1.76
C TYR A 130 -14.69 5.13 0.54
N THR A 131 -13.55 4.48 0.76
CA THR A 131 -12.60 4.14 -0.29
C THR A 131 -12.18 2.67 -0.14
N PRO A 132 -12.64 1.76 -1.00
CA PRO A 132 -12.11 0.40 -1.02
C PRO A 132 -10.66 0.40 -1.51
N LEU A 133 -9.82 -0.36 -0.83
CA LEU A 133 -8.42 -0.58 -1.14
C LEU A 133 -8.20 -2.05 -1.46
N LYS A 134 -7.29 -2.32 -2.40
CA LYS A 134 -6.91 -3.66 -2.81
C LYS A 134 -5.44 -3.87 -2.50
N ILE A 135 -5.13 -4.99 -1.84
CA ILE A 135 -3.77 -5.39 -1.51
C ILE A 135 -3.55 -6.79 -2.03
N ASP A 136 -2.54 -6.97 -2.89
CA ASP A 136 -2.12 -8.28 -3.37
C ASP A 136 -0.88 -8.71 -2.56
N ILE A 137 -0.95 -9.88 -1.94
CA ILE A 137 0.06 -10.41 -1.01
C ILE A 137 0.57 -11.74 -1.55
N THR A 138 1.87 -11.79 -1.86
CA THR A 138 2.58 -13.00 -2.32
C THR A 138 3.64 -13.45 -1.31
N THR A 139 4.36 -14.54 -1.60
CA THR A 139 5.57 -14.96 -0.88
C THR A 139 6.47 -15.77 -1.80
N GLY A 140 7.73 -15.97 -1.39
CA GLY A 140 8.68 -16.80 -2.14
C GLY A 140 9.36 -16.10 -3.32
N ASP A 141 9.10 -14.80 -3.51
CA ASP A 141 9.72 -14.00 -4.56
C ASP A 141 11.25 -13.98 -4.44
N ILE A 142 11.93 -14.16 -5.58
CA ILE A 142 13.39 -14.09 -5.67
C ILE A 142 13.78 -12.61 -5.88
N ILE A 143 14.42 -12.01 -4.87
CA ILE A 143 14.85 -10.62 -4.90
C ILE A 143 16.37 -10.59 -5.01
N THR A 144 16.91 -9.96 -6.06
CA THR A 144 18.36 -9.98 -6.35
C THR A 144 18.94 -8.57 -6.42
N PRO A 145 19.99 -8.23 -5.64
CA PRO A 145 20.67 -9.09 -4.67
C PRO A 145 19.90 -9.35 -3.36
N ASP A 146 19.08 -8.40 -2.89
CA ASP A 146 18.18 -8.55 -1.74
C ASP A 146 17.19 -7.37 -1.72
N ALA A 147 16.16 -7.45 -0.87
CA ALA A 147 15.28 -6.34 -0.54
C ALA A 147 16.07 -5.21 0.17
N ILE A 148 15.62 -3.98 -0.02
CA ILE A 148 16.28 -2.79 0.52
C ILE A 148 15.38 -2.06 1.52
N ARG A 149 16.00 -1.33 2.46
CA ARG A 149 15.30 -0.30 3.23
C ARG A 149 15.05 0.89 2.30
N TYR A 150 13.77 1.23 2.13
CA TYR A 150 13.31 2.28 1.24
C TYR A 150 12.56 3.35 2.02
N ALA A 151 13.02 4.59 1.87
CA ALA A 151 12.37 5.77 2.41
C ALA A 151 11.25 6.20 1.46
N PHE A 152 10.05 5.64 1.61
CA PHE A 152 8.90 6.00 0.79
C PHE A 152 8.50 7.44 1.07
N ARG A 153 8.70 8.33 0.10
CA ARG A 153 8.34 9.74 0.24
C ARG A 153 6.83 9.91 0.07
N SER A 154 6.14 10.42 1.10
CA SER A 154 4.72 10.70 0.99
C SER A 154 4.44 11.77 -0.08
N ASN A 155 3.41 11.54 -0.90
CA ASN A 155 2.96 12.53 -1.88
C ASN A 155 2.07 13.62 -1.25
N PHE A 156 1.63 13.43 0.00
CA PHE A 156 0.58 14.22 0.64
C PHE A 156 1.05 14.97 1.88
N GLU A 157 2.13 14.49 2.49
CA GLU A 157 2.72 15.01 3.70
C GLU A 157 4.24 15.13 3.55
N ASN A 158 4.85 16.04 4.30
CA ASN A 158 6.30 16.25 4.27
C ASN A 158 7.03 15.21 5.15
N LYS A 159 6.86 13.93 4.85
CA LYS A 159 7.43 12.81 5.63
C LYS A 159 7.89 11.64 4.76
N ASN A 160 8.71 10.78 5.36
CA ASN A 160 9.13 9.52 4.78
C ASN A 160 8.56 8.35 5.60
N ILE A 161 8.13 7.30 4.91
CA ILE A 161 7.64 6.06 5.50
C ILE A 161 8.71 4.99 5.23
N GLU A 162 9.35 4.50 6.29
CA GLU A 162 10.49 3.59 6.18
C GLU A 162 10.04 2.12 6.06
N VAL A 163 10.13 1.55 4.87
CA VAL A 163 9.65 0.19 4.58
C VAL A 163 10.74 -0.69 3.99
N TRP A 164 10.51 -2.00 3.93
CA TRP A 164 11.25 -2.86 3.01
C TRP A 164 10.61 -2.77 1.63
N ALA A 165 11.43 -2.79 0.58
CA ALA A 165 10.96 -2.76 -0.79
C ALA A 165 11.86 -3.55 -1.72
N TYR A 166 11.36 -3.84 -2.91
CA TYR A 166 12.21 -4.29 -4.01
C TYR A 166 13.26 -3.25 -4.34
N ASN A 167 14.46 -3.73 -4.65
CA ASN A 167 15.46 -2.93 -5.33
C ASN A 167 15.11 -2.76 -6.83
N VAL A 168 15.81 -1.83 -7.47
CA VAL A 168 15.55 -1.45 -8.87
C VAL A 168 15.81 -2.62 -9.82
N GLU A 169 16.83 -3.44 -9.57
CA GLU A 169 17.16 -4.60 -10.41
C GLU A 169 16.02 -5.61 -10.45
N THR A 170 15.42 -5.93 -9.30
CA THR A 170 14.26 -6.85 -9.23
C THR A 170 13.01 -6.23 -9.85
N ILE A 171 12.77 -4.93 -9.65
CA ILE A 171 11.66 -4.20 -10.31
C ILE A 171 11.76 -4.31 -11.84
N LEU A 172 12.96 -4.14 -12.40
CA LEU A 172 13.19 -4.23 -13.83
C LEU A 172 13.04 -5.67 -14.34
N ALA A 173 13.47 -6.66 -13.56
CA ALA A 173 13.34 -8.08 -13.92
C ALA A 173 11.88 -8.56 -13.99
N GLU A 174 11.01 -8.15 -13.07
CA GLU A 174 9.57 -8.51 -13.08
C GLU A 174 8.77 -7.86 -14.24
N LYS A 175 9.31 -6.82 -14.89
CA LYS A 175 8.60 -6.06 -15.94
C LYS A 175 9.07 -6.36 -17.36
N ASN A 176 10.03 -7.28 -17.53
CA ASN A 176 10.53 -7.72 -18.83
C ASN A 176 9.88 -9.01 -19.30
#